data_AF-A0A347WID3-F1
#
_entry.id   AF-A0A347WID3-F1
#
_cell.length_a   1.000
_cell.length_b   1.000
_cell.length_c   1.000
_cell.angle_alpha   90.00
_cell.angle_beta   90.00
_cell.angle_gamma   90.00
#
_symmetry.space_group_name_H-M   'P 1'
#
loop_
_entity.id
_entity.type
_entity.pdbx_description
1 polymer ?
#
loop_
_entity_poly.entity_id
_entity_poly.type
_entity_poly.pdbx_seq_one_letter_code
_entity_poly.pdbx_strand_id
1 'polypeptide(L)'
;MGVEFIYDVFTYTEIEPYVIHLEFVYDDTVQYIIEFGTFTECQQFLQELHEFALSIEGDDIEDQELLIEEFLLSKAPYFTNVVHRINPTEW
;
A
#
# COMPACT_ATOMS: atom_id res chain seq x y z
N MET A 1 -6.80 -2.27 16.64
CA MET A 1 -7.25 -1.70 15.35
C MET A 1 -6.85 -0.25 15.35
N GLY A 2 -5.62 0.01 14.89
CA GLY A 2 -5.16 1.35 14.60
C GLY A 2 -5.18 1.51 13.09
N VAL A 3 -5.68 2.65 12.62
CA VAL A 3 -5.40 3.14 11.28
C VAL A 3 -4.10 3.92 11.41
N GLU A 4 -3.09 3.57 10.65
CA GLU A 4 -1.82 4.27 10.65
C GLU A 4 -1.64 4.95 9.29
N PHE A 5 -1.48 6.27 9.33
CA PHE A 5 -1.29 7.09 8.16
C PHE A 5 0.21 7.13 7.84
N ILE A 6 0.57 6.74 6.63
CA ILE A 6 1.95 6.80 6.12
C ILE A 6 2.01 7.98 5.12
N TYR A 7 1.56 9.17 5.54
CA TYR A 7 1.49 10.42 4.74
C TYR A 7 0.27 10.55 3.80
N ASP A 8 0.05 11.74 3.23
CA ASP A 8 -1.10 12.15 2.37
C ASP A 8 -1.43 11.21 1.20
N VAL A 9 -0.53 10.27 0.92
CA VAL A 9 -0.54 9.32 -0.20
C VAL A 9 -1.09 7.95 0.26
N PHE A 10 -0.66 7.44 1.41
CA PHE A 10 -0.98 6.09 1.88
C PHE A 10 -1.62 6.03 3.27
N THR A 11 -2.68 5.25 3.38
CA THR A 11 -3.25 4.84 4.66
C THR A 11 -3.21 3.33 4.77
N TYR A 12 -2.70 2.79 5.88
CA TYR A 12 -2.81 1.35 6.13
C TYR A 12 -3.56 1.05 7.42
N THR A 13 -4.16 -0.13 7.45
CA THR A 13 -4.87 -0.64 8.62
C THR A 13 -4.60 -2.13 8.73
N GLU A 14 -4.10 -2.55 9.89
CA GLU A 14 -4.02 -3.98 10.21
C GLU A 14 -5.43 -4.51 10.50
N ILE A 15 -5.93 -5.40 9.64
CA ILE A 15 -7.27 -5.98 9.74
C ILE A 15 -7.26 -7.36 10.42
N GLU A 16 -6.20 -8.13 10.19
CA GLU A 16 -5.93 -9.43 10.82
C GLU A 16 -4.41 -9.57 11.03
N PRO A 17 -3.93 -10.53 11.84
CA PRO A 17 -2.50 -10.72 12.04
C PRO A 17 -1.78 -10.93 10.70
N TYR A 18 -0.87 -10.01 10.38
CA TYR A 18 -0.09 -10.01 9.12
C TYR A 18 -0.93 -9.79 7.86
N VAL A 19 -2.14 -9.26 8.02
CA VAL A 19 -3.01 -8.81 6.93
C VAL A 19 -3.23 -7.32 7.07
N ILE A 20 -2.76 -6.59 6.07
CA ILE A 20 -2.92 -5.15 6.00
C ILE A 20 -3.89 -4.81 4.87
N HIS A 21 -4.80 -3.90 5.19
CA HIS A 21 -5.49 -3.14 4.17
C HIS A 21 -4.67 -1.88 3.91
N LEU A 22 -4.23 -1.71 2.67
CA LEU A 22 -3.51 -0.55 2.19
C LEU A 22 -4.43 0.22 1.24
N GLU A 23 -4.66 1.48 1.56
CA GLU A 23 -5.43 2.42 0.76
C GLU A 23 -4.49 3.50 0.24
N PHE A 24 -4.59 3.74 -1.06
CA PHE A 24 -3.90 4.81 -1.76
C PHE A 24 -4.95 5.74 -2.37
N VAL A 25 -4.87 7.02 -2.04
CA VAL A 25 -5.88 8.00 -2.44
C VAL A 25 -5.28 8.96 -3.46
N TYR A 26 -5.65 8.79 -4.72
CA TYR A 26 -5.19 9.60 -5.83
C TYR A 26 -6.15 9.46 -6.99
N ASP A 27 -6.73 10.55 -7.52
CA ASP A 27 -7.80 10.61 -8.56
C ASP A 27 -8.98 9.61 -8.38
N ASP A 28 -8.72 8.31 -8.43
CA ASP A 28 -9.55 7.18 -7.97
C ASP A 28 -8.93 6.48 -6.73
N THR A 29 -9.72 6.24 -5.67
CA THR A 29 -9.20 5.50 -4.50
C THR A 29 -8.88 4.04 -4.86
N VAL A 30 -7.60 3.67 -4.77
CA VAL A 30 -7.12 2.31 -4.99
C VAL A 30 -6.91 1.60 -3.65
N GLN A 31 -7.44 0.38 -3.55
CA GLN A 31 -7.36 -0.42 -2.34
C GLN A 31 -6.67 -1.76 -2.59
N TYR A 32 -5.75 -2.11 -1.70
CA TYR A 32 -5.04 -3.38 -1.68
C TYR A 32 -5.27 -4.07 -0.34
N ILE A 33 -5.63 -5.35 -0.38
CA ILE A 33 -5.53 -6.21 0.81
C ILE A 33 -4.32 -7.11 0.58
N ILE A 34 -3.34 -6.99 1.46
CA ILE A 34 -2.06 -7.68 1.37
C ILE A 34 -1.92 -8.59 2.59
N GLU A 35 -1.68 -9.87 2.33
CA GLU A 35 -1.43 -10.88 3.35
C GLU A 35 0.02 -11.32 3.30
N PHE A 36 0.66 -11.40 4.46
CA PHE A 36 2.03 -11.83 4.63
C PHE A 36 2.11 -13.18 5.32
N GLY A 37 3.14 -13.97 5.00
CA GLY A 37 3.37 -15.27 5.62
C GLY A 37 3.86 -15.15 7.06
N THR A 38 4.54 -14.05 7.38
CA THR A 38 5.14 -13.83 8.70
C THR A 38 4.98 -12.38 9.17
N PHE A 39 5.04 -12.20 10.50
CA PHE A 39 5.11 -10.88 11.13
C PHE A 39 6.30 -10.06 10.61
N THR A 40 7.45 -10.71 10.43
CA THR A 40 8.67 -10.03 10.01
C THR A 40 8.54 -9.47 8.59
N GLU A 41 7.96 -10.23 7.66
CA GLU A 41 7.71 -9.74 6.29
C GLU A 41 6.71 -8.59 6.28
N CYS A 42 5.64 -8.68 7.08
CA CYS A 42 4.66 -7.60 7.22
C CYS A 42 5.31 -6.31 7.75
N GLN A 43 6.13 -6.40 8.79
CA GLN A 43 6.78 -5.23 9.39
C GLN A 43 7.85 -4.64 8.47
N GLN A 44 8.62 -5.48 7.77
CA GLN A 44 9.58 -5.03 6.77
C GLN A 44 8.88 -4.28 5.64
N PHE A 45 7.77 -4.81 5.13
CA PHE A 45 6.98 -4.14 4.11
C PHE A 45 6.48 -2.77 4.58
N LEU A 46 5.93 -2.66 5.79
CA LEU A 46 5.44 -1.38 6.32
C LEU A 46 6.56 -0.34 6.45
N GLN A 47 7.75 -0.77 6.86
CA GLN A 47 8.91 0.10 6.92
C GLN A 47 9.34 0.58 5.52
N GLU A 48 9.45 -0.34 4.57
CA GLU A 48 9.84 -0.01 3.19
C GLU A 48 8.78 0.86 2.49
N LEU A 49 7.50 0.60 2.75
CA LEU A 49 6.39 1.43 2.28
C LEU A 49 6.48 2.86 2.84
N HIS A 50 6.89 3.00 4.10
CA HIS A 50 7.11 4.32 4.70
C HIS A 50 8.27 5.07 4.07
N GLU A 51 9.40 4.41 3.83
CA GLU A 51 10.54 5.02 3.14
C GLU A 51 10.20 5.36 1.68
N PHE A 52 9.42 4.51 1.02
CA PHE A 52 8.97 4.75 -0.35
C PHE A 52 8.02 5.95 -0.43
N ALA A 53 7.04 6.04 0.47
CA ALA A 53 6.11 7.19 0.55
C ALA A 53 6.85 8.52 0.74
N LEU A 54 7.91 8.53 1.56
CA LEU A 54 8.79 9.70 1.72
C LEU A 54 9.58 10.04 0.45
N SER A 55 9.94 9.03 -0.35
CA SER A 55 10.75 9.21 -1.55
C SER A 55 9.99 9.82 -2.72
N ILE A 56 8.68 9.62 -2.78
CA ILE A 56 7.80 10.14 -3.83
C ILE A 56 7.07 11.42 -3.41
N GLU A 57 7.37 11.95 -2.22
CA GLU A 57 6.79 13.19 -1.70
C GLU A 57 7.26 14.39 -2.57
N GLY A 58 6.37 14.89 -3.43
CA GLY A 58 6.61 16.05 -4.30
C GLY A 58 6.88 15.76 -5.77
N ASP A 59 6.86 14.48 -6.18
CA ASP A 59 6.84 14.10 -7.60
C ASP A 59 5.48 14.40 -8.26
N ASP A 60 5.48 14.55 -9.58
CA ASP A 60 4.26 14.77 -10.35
C ASP A 60 3.28 13.60 -10.16
N ILE A 61 2.03 13.99 -10.08
CA ILE A 61 0.91 13.20 -9.60
C ILE A 61 0.78 11.92 -10.47
N GLU A 62 0.86 11.98 -11.80
CA GLU A 62 0.76 10.80 -12.70
C GLU A 62 1.94 9.82 -12.57
N ASP A 63 3.12 10.28 -12.18
CA ASP A 63 4.28 9.41 -12.00
C ASP A 63 4.17 8.59 -10.70
N GLN A 64 3.43 9.09 -9.70
CA GLN A 64 3.27 8.40 -8.41
C GLN A 64 2.51 7.08 -8.52
N GLU A 65 1.43 7.01 -9.31
CA GLU A 65 0.67 5.76 -9.50
C GLU A 65 1.55 4.62 -10.05
N LEU A 66 2.30 4.92 -11.11
CA LEU A 66 3.19 3.94 -11.73
C LEU A 66 4.28 3.49 -10.75
N LEU A 67 4.89 4.41 -10.02
CA LEU A 67 5.92 4.09 -9.03
C LEU A 67 5.38 3.20 -7.91
N ILE A 68 4.11 3.40 -7.51
CA ILE A 68 3.45 2.59 -6.49
C ILE A 68 3.18 1.18 -7.02
N GLU A 69 2.66 1.05 -8.23
CA GLU A 69 2.46 -0.25 -8.87
C GLU A 69 3.79 -1.00 -9.01
N GLU A 70 4.85 -0.34 -9.46
CA GLU A 70 6.19 -0.92 -9.57
C GLU A 70 6.74 -1.34 -8.19
N PHE A 71 6.54 -0.51 -7.16
CA PHE A 71 6.91 -0.85 -5.80
C PHE A 71 6.18 -2.10 -5.32
N LEU A 72 4.85 -2.15 -5.43
CA LEU A 72 4.05 -3.31 -5.01
C LEU A 72 4.42 -4.57 -5.79
N LEU A 73 4.66 -4.47 -7.10
CA LEU A 73 5.13 -5.57 -7.94
C LEU A 73 6.51 -6.07 -7.50
N SER A 74 7.41 -5.18 -7.10
CA SER A 74 8.72 -5.56 -6.56
C SER A 74 8.61 -6.34 -5.24
N LYS A 75 7.54 -6.09 -4.47
CA LYS A 75 7.24 -6.74 -3.20
C LYS A 75 6.34 -7.97 -3.32
N ALA A 76 5.79 -8.24 -4.51
CA ALA A 76 4.93 -9.40 -4.79
C ALA A 76 5.46 -10.75 -4.27
N PRO A 77 6.78 -11.06 -4.33
CA PRO A 77 7.31 -12.33 -3.82
C PRO A 77 7.17 -12.53 -2.29
N TYR A 78 6.98 -11.44 -1.54
CA TYR A 78 6.83 -11.46 -0.08
C TYR A 78 5.37 -11.54 0.37
N PHE A 79 4.44 -11.45 -0.57
CA PHE A 79 3.02 -11.54 -0.30
C PHE A 79 2.55 -12.98 -0.45
N THR A 80 1.80 -13.48 0.54
CA THR A 80 1.11 -14.76 0.44
C THR A 80 -0.14 -14.63 -0.41
N ASN A 81 -0.81 -13.47 -0.33
CA ASN A 81 -1.98 -13.14 -1.10
C ASN A 81 -2.08 -11.62 -1.29
N VAL A 82 -2.53 -11.19 -2.46
CA VAL A 82 -2.88 -9.79 -2.74
C VAL A 82 -4.20 -9.75 -3.47
N VAL A 83 -5.15 -9.02 -2.89
CA VAL A 83 -6.38 -8.64 -3.57
C VAL A 83 -6.29 -7.17 -3.92
N HIS A 84 -6.14 -6.90 -5.22
CA HIS A 84 -6.23 -5.56 -5.77
C HIS A 84 -7.71 -5.25 -6.04
N ARG A 85 -8.22 -4.20 -5.39
CA ARG A 85 -9.55 -3.65 -5.65
C ARG A 85 -9.40 -2.18 -6.00
N ILE A 86 -9.41 -1.89 -7.30
CA ILE A 86 -9.69 -0.54 -7.79
C ILE A 86 -11.16 -0.29 -7.46
N ASN A 87 -11.46 0.65 -6.58
CA ASN A 87 -12.85 1.05 -6.40
C ASN A 87 -13.14 2.03 -7.55
N PRO A 88 -14.00 1.65 -8.52
CA PRO A 88 -14.38 2.57 -9.56
C PRO A 88 -15.18 3.69 -8.88
N THR A 89 -14.80 4.93 -9.12
CA THR A 89 -15.67 6.07 -8.85
C THR A 89 -16.85 6.01 -9.83
N GLU A 90 -17.78 5.09 -9.60
CA GLU A 90 -19.14 5.15 -10.15
C GLU A 90 -20.08 5.54 -9.01
N TRP A 91 -20.34 6.85 -8.88
CA TRP A 91 -21.54 7.42 -8.27
C TRP A 91 -22.16 8.44 -9.21
#